data_AF-A0A4T8JGB0-F1
#
_entry.id   AF-A0A4T8JGB0-F1
#
_cell.length_a   1.000
_cell.length_b   1.000
_cell.length_c   1.000
_cell.angle_alpha   90.00
_cell.angle_beta   90.00
_cell.angle_gamma   90.00
#
_symmetry.space_group_name_H-M   'P 1'
#
loop_
_entity.id
_entity.type
_entity.pdbx_description
1 polymer ?
#
loop_
_entity_poly.entity_id
_entity_poly.type
_entity_poly.pdbx_seq_one_letter_code
_entity_poly.pdbx_strand_id
1 'polypeptide(L)'
;MQRIIPDKNWWEKERINRKASSKCPYASSYRCPRYYQSVVLLSSINMIAGMATRKEKELGEFGERTSFSYLCDEEVPTVTTKEYGGLASVSNFCPEISFRYLHYYADYMCKYVD
;
A
#
# COMPACT_ATOMS: atom_id res chain seq x y z
N MET A 1 -5.31 17.94 -20.13
CA MET A 1 -5.23 17.39 -18.76
C MET A 1 -3.98 17.91 -18.09
N GLN A 2 -4.10 18.46 -16.87
CA GLN A 2 -2.93 18.89 -16.11
C GLN A 2 -2.28 17.67 -15.44
N ARG A 3 -0.95 17.54 -15.55
CA ARG A 3 -0.21 16.45 -14.90
C ARG A 3 -0.18 16.69 -13.39
N ILE A 4 -0.74 15.76 -12.63
CA ILE A 4 -0.69 15.76 -11.16
C ILE A 4 0.38 14.78 -10.71
N ILE A 5 1.26 15.21 -9.80
CA ILE A 5 2.24 14.35 -9.14
C ILE A 5 1.82 14.26 -7.68
N PRO A 6 1.33 13.10 -7.19
CA PRO A 6 0.81 12.97 -5.84
C PRO A 6 1.93 12.82 -4.81
N ASP A 7 2.85 13.79 -4.77
CA ASP A 7 3.91 13.87 -3.79
C ASP A 7 3.41 14.44 -2.45
N LYS A 8 4.33 14.63 -1.51
CA LYS A 8 4.03 15.23 -0.20
C LYS A 8 3.41 16.63 -0.30
N ASN A 9 3.89 17.46 -1.23
CA ASN A 9 3.41 18.84 -1.38
C ASN A 9 2.00 18.87 -1.96
N TRP A 10 1.72 17.98 -2.91
CA TRP A 10 0.38 17.76 -3.43
C TRP A 10 -0.55 17.28 -2.31
N TRP A 11 -0.15 16.28 -1.54
CA TRP A 11 -0.97 15.76 -0.43
C TRP A 11 -1.24 16.81 0.64
N GLU A 12 -0.26 17.65 0.97
CA GLU A 12 -0.43 18.72 1.96
C GLU A 12 -1.46 19.76 1.51
N LYS A 13 -1.51 20.09 0.22
CA LYS A 13 -2.56 20.96 -0.34
C LYS A 13 -3.91 20.25 -0.36
N GLU A 14 -3.92 19.00 -0.82
CA GLU A 14 -5.14 18.22 -0.98
C GLU A 14 -5.81 17.91 0.36
N ARG A 15 -5.04 17.62 1.42
CA ARG A 15 -5.58 17.35 2.75
C ARG A 15 -6.26 18.59 3.34
N ILE A 16 -5.74 19.80 3.09
CA ILE A 16 -6.35 21.04 3.57
C ILE A 16 -7.70 21.22 2.87
N ASN A 17 -7.74 21.04 1.55
CA ASN A 17 -8.96 21.13 0.76
C ASN A 17 -10.02 20.10 1.21
N ARG A 18 -9.59 18.88 1.50
CA ARG A 18 -10.46 17.77 1.93
C ARG A 18 -10.74 17.74 3.44
N LYS A 19 -10.15 18.66 4.23
CA LYS A 19 -10.18 18.63 5.70
C LYS A 19 -9.76 17.27 6.28
N ALA A 20 -8.79 16.62 5.64
CA ALA A 20 -8.31 15.30 5.99
C ALA A 20 -7.13 15.38 6.99
N SER A 21 -6.94 14.31 7.77
CA SER A 21 -5.75 14.16 8.61
C SER A 21 -4.48 14.05 7.75
N SER A 22 -3.35 14.42 8.34
CA SER A 22 -2.03 14.30 7.68
C SER A 22 -1.63 12.87 7.37
N LYS A 23 -2.14 11.91 8.15
CA LYS A 23 -1.96 10.46 7.96
C LYS A 23 -3.29 9.75 8.10
N CYS A 24 -3.46 8.62 7.41
CA CYS A 24 -4.62 7.76 7.55
C CYS A 24 -4.69 7.20 8.99
N PRO A 25 -5.83 7.34 9.70
CA PRO A 25 -5.98 6.87 11.08
C PRO A 25 -5.93 5.33 11.20
N TYR A 26 -6.11 4.62 10.09
CA TYR A 26 -6.06 3.17 10.00
C TYR A 26 -4.73 2.63 9.46
N ALA A 27 -3.71 3.48 9.29
CA ALA A 27 -2.39 3.11 8.75
C ALA A 27 -1.57 2.21 9.70
N SER A 28 -2.06 0.99 9.94
CA SER A 28 -1.45 -0.01 10.80
C SER A 28 -1.85 -1.40 10.35
N SER A 29 -0.92 -2.36 10.47
CA SER A 29 -1.17 -3.75 10.12
C SER A 29 -2.31 -4.38 10.94
N TYR A 30 -2.55 -3.89 12.16
CA TYR A 30 -3.64 -4.37 13.03
C TYR A 30 -4.99 -3.71 12.76
N ARG A 31 -5.06 -2.66 11.92
CA ARG A 31 -6.27 -1.85 11.71
C ARG A 31 -6.73 -1.71 10.26
N CYS A 32 -5.86 -1.98 9.28
CA CYS A 32 -6.25 -2.03 7.88
C CYS A 32 -5.65 -3.25 7.16
N PRO A 33 -6.48 -4.12 6.53
CA PRO A 33 -5.99 -5.28 5.78
C PRO A 33 -5.12 -4.85 4.59
N ARG A 34 -5.50 -3.75 3.94
CA ARG A 34 -4.76 -3.13 2.84
C ARG A 34 -3.36 -2.69 3.24
N TYR A 35 -3.20 -2.09 4.42
CA TYR A 35 -1.89 -1.70 4.94
C TYR A 35 -1.02 -2.93 5.18
N TYR A 36 -1.56 -3.93 5.88
CA TYR A 36 -0.87 -5.18 6.19
C TYR A 36 -0.40 -5.90 4.91
N GLN A 37 -1.31 -6.15 3.97
CA GLN A 37 -0.99 -6.89 2.75
C GLN A 37 -0.03 -6.12 1.84
N SER A 38 -0.12 -4.80 1.78
CA SER A 38 0.86 -3.99 1.05
C SER A 38 2.28 -4.19 1.60
N VAL A 39 2.44 -4.28 2.93
CA VAL A 39 3.75 -4.57 3.56
C VAL A 39 4.23 -5.98 3.20
N VAL A 40 3.35 -6.99 3.32
CA VAL A 40 3.67 -8.39 3.00
C VAL A 40 4.10 -8.54 1.54
N LEU A 41 3.39 -7.91 0.60
CA LEU A 41 3.72 -7.96 -0.83
C LEU A 41 5.06 -7.29 -1.15
N LEU A 42 5.39 -6.16 -0.52
CA LEU A 42 6.71 -5.57 -0.71
C LEU A 42 7.82 -6.46 -0.12
N SER A 43 7.52 -7.17 0.97
CA SER A 43 8.46 -8.12 1.55
C SER A 43 8.66 -9.34 0.65
N SER A 44 7.58 -9.89 0.07
CA SER A 44 7.65 -11.10 -0.76
C SER A 44 8.47 -10.91 -2.03
N ILE A 45 8.52 -9.68 -2.55
CA ILE A 45 9.37 -9.31 -3.69
C ILE A 45 10.77 -8.82 -3.28
N ASN A 46 11.16 -8.99 -2.01
CA ASN A 46 12.45 -8.55 -1.44
C ASN A 46 12.71 -7.03 -1.56
N MET A 47 11.68 -6.20 -1.64
CA MET A 47 11.84 -4.74 -1.67
C MET A 47 12.06 -4.16 -0.26
N ILE A 48 11.54 -4.83 0.76
CA ILE A 48 11.75 -4.50 2.17
C ILE A 48 12.07 -5.77 2.96
N ALA A 49 12.71 -5.62 4.12
CA ALA A 49 13.04 -6.73 5.01
C ALA A 49 11.80 -7.45 5.60
N GLY A 50 10.61 -6.84 5.49
CA GLY A 50 9.36 -7.41 5.99
C GLY A 50 9.18 -7.29 7.50
N MET A 51 8.34 -8.18 8.04
CA MET A 51 8.11 -8.33 9.47
C MET A 51 8.72 -9.66 9.95
N ALA A 52 8.93 -9.78 11.26
CA ALA A 52 9.34 -11.06 11.84
C ALA A 52 8.28 -12.13 11.53
N THR A 53 8.69 -13.31 11.06
CA THR A 53 7.80 -14.40 10.61
C THR A 53 6.72 -14.74 11.62
N ARG A 54 7.06 -14.74 12.92
CA ARG A 54 6.10 -14.96 14.01
C ARG A 54 4.97 -13.91 14.01
N LYS A 55 5.31 -12.63 13.87
CA LYS A 55 4.33 -11.54 13.87
C LYS A 55 3.45 -11.57 12.64
N GLU A 56 4.00 -11.90 11.48
CA GLU A 56 3.23 -12.05 10.24
C GLU A 56 2.17 -13.15 10.38
N LYS A 57 2.56 -14.31 10.93
CA LYS A 57 1.62 -15.39 11.22
C LYS A 57 0.53 -14.98 12.22
N GLU A 58 0.91 -14.32 13.32
CA GLU A 58 -0.04 -13.81 14.33
C GLU A 58 -1.06 -12.82 13.70
N LEU A 59 -0.61 -11.94 12.81
CA LEU A 59 -1.46 -10.99 12.09
C LEU A 59 -2.37 -11.65 11.06
N GLY A 60 -1.88 -12.68 10.36
CA GLY A 60 -2.69 -13.51 9.46
C GLY A 60 -3.84 -14.17 10.21
N GLU A 61 -3.53 -14.87 11.31
CA GLU A 61 -4.55 -15.51 12.15
C GLU A 61 -5.54 -14.48 12.76
N PHE A 62 -5.06 -13.29 13.12
CA PHE A 62 -5.92 -12.20 13.61
C PHE A 62 -6.90 -11.72 12.53
N GLY A 63 -6.43 -11.58 11.30
CA GLY A 63 -7.23 -11.16 10.15
C GLY A 63 -8.28 -12.19 9.71
N GLU A 64 -8.04 -13.48 9.93
CA GLU A 64 -9.04 -14.53 9.70
C GLU A 64 -10.14 -14.55 10.76
N ARG A 65 -9.80 -14.24 12.02
CA ARG A 65 -10.74 -14.29 13.16
C ARG A 65 -11.64 -13.06 13.27
N THR A 66 -11.09 -11.90 12.96
CA THR A 66 -11.85 -10.66 12.87
C THR A 66 -12.30 -10.52 11.43
N SER A 67 -13.52 -10.05 11.10
CA SER A 67 -14.03 -9.92 9.72
C SER A 67 -13.29 -8.86 8.90
N PHE A 68 -11.97 -8.98 8.87
CA PHE A 68 -10.97 -8.06 8.40
C PHE A 68 -10.47 -8.55 7.04
N SER A 69 -11.43 -8.92 6.21
CA SER A 69 -11.23 -9.42 4.86
C SER A 69 -11.74 -8.38 3.86
N TYR A 70 -11.28 -8.51 2.63
CA TYR A 70 -11.86 -7.78 1.51
C TYR A 70 -13.22 -8.36 1.18
N LEU A 71 -14.08 -7.54 0.58
CA LEU A 71 -15.36 -8.01 0.09
C LEU A 71 -15.21 -8.72 -1.27
N CYS A 72 -14.24 -8.27 -2.08
CA CYS A 72 -13.95 -8.82 -3.40
C CYS A 72 -12.45 -8.84 -3.70
N ASP A 73 -12.05 -9.65 -4.67
CA ASP A 73 -10.65 -9.79 -5.11
C ASP A 73 -10.10 -8.50 -5.73
N GLU A 74 -10.95 -7.67 -6.32
CA GLU A 74 -10.56 -6.38 -6.92
C GLU A 74 -10.10 -5.35 -5.88
N GLU A 75 -10.37 -5.56 -4.59
CA GLU A 75 -9.90 -4.68 -3.52
C GLU A 75 -8.52 -5.12 -2.96
N VAL A 76 -8.08 -6.33 -3.34
CA VAL A 76 -6.83 -6.91 -2.85
C VAL A 76 -5.64 -6.20 -3.48
N PRO A 77 -4.68 -5.70 -2.68
CA PRO A 77 -3.40 -5.20 -3.16
C PRO A 77 -2.69 -6.22 -4.03
N THR A 78 -2.14 -5.78 -5.15
CA THR A 78 -1.32 -6.63 -6.03
C THR A 78 -0.05 -5.92 -6.43
N VAL A 79 0.99 -6.71 -6.71
CA VAL A 79 2.27 -6.22 -7.24
C VAL A 79 2.63 -7.04 -8.46
N THR A 80 3.14 -6.38 -9.49
CA THR A 80 3.76 -7.04 -10.64
C THR A 80 5.26 -6.80 -10.58
N THR A 81 6.04 -7.84 -10.76
CA THR A 81 7.50 -7.77 -10.85
C THR A 81 7.95 -7.91 -12.30
N LYS A 82 9.18 -7.46 -12.59
CA LYS A 82 9.81 -7.66 -13.90
C LYS A 82 10.49 -9.03 -13.96
N GLU A 83 10.70 -9.55 -15.19
CA GLU A 83 11.46 -10.79 -15.42
C GLU A 83 12.84 -10.79 -14.74
N TYR A 84 13.53 -9.64 -14.75
CA TYR A 84 14.86 -9.48 -14.14
C TYR A 84 14.82 -8.94 -12.70
N GLY A 85 13.66 -8.97 -12.06
CA GLY A 85 13.46 -8.46 -10.71
C GLY A 85 13.12 -6.97 -10.62
N GLY A 86 12.68 -6.57 -9.44
CA GLY A 86 12.22 -5.21 -9.15
C GLY A 86 10.74 -4.99 -9.44
N LEU A 87 10.20 -3.93 -8.84
CA LEU A 87 8.80 -3.56 -8.92
C LEU A 87 8.46 -2.98 -10.30
N ALA A 88 7.46 -3.57 -10.97
CA ALA A 88 6.91 -3.08 -12.24
C ALA A 88 5.67 -2.22 -12.00
N SER A 89 4.73 -2.74 -11.20
CA SER A 89 3.51 -2.00 -10.84
C SER A 89 2.98 -2.43 -9.48
N VAL A 90 2.21 -1.54 -8.87
CA VAL A 90 1.34 -1.82 -7.73
C VAL A 90 -0.09 -1.44 -8.10
N SER A 91 -1.06 -2.20 -7.59
CA SER A 91 -2.48 -1.87 -7.69
C SER A 91 -3.15 -2.07 -6.33
N ASN A 92 -4.20 -1.29 -6.08
CA ASN A 92 -4.96 -1.28 -4.82
C ASN A 92 -4.06 -1.15 -3.58
N PHE A 93 -2.90 -0.50 -3.72
CA PHE A 93 -1.91 -0.43 -2.66
C PHE A 93 -2.30 0.61 -1.61
N CYS A 94 -1.90 0.40 -0.35
CA CYS A 94 -2.15 1.39 0.69
C CYS A 94 -1.34 2.67 0.40
N PRO A 95 -1.98 3.86 0.26
CA PRO A 95 -1.26 5.10 -0.09
C PRO A 95 -0.18 5.49 0.92
N GLU A 96 -0.31 5.09 2.19
CA GLU A 96 0.70 5.31 3.23
C GLU A 96 1.95 4.45 3.01
N ILE A 97 1.77 3.20 2.56
CA ILE A 97 2.88 2.31 2.22
C ILE A 97 3.53 2.75 0.91
N SER A 98 2.71 3.10 -0.09
CA SER A 98 3.18 3.71 -1.33
C SER A 98 4.01 4.95 -1.07
N PHE A 99 3.53 5.88 -0.25
CA PHE A 99 4.30 7.08 0.07
C PHE A 99 5.59 6.75 0.84
N ARG A 100 5.52 5.80 1.78
CA ARG A 100 6.68 5.41 2.60
C ARG A 100 7.85 4.86 1.78
N TYR A 101 7.58 4.05 0.76
CA TYR A 101 8.62 3.35 0.00
C TYR A 101 8.79 3.80 -1.46
N LEU A 102 7.75 4.42 -2.04
CA LEU A 102 7.71 4.89 -3.42
C LEU A 102 7.55 6.42 -3.51
N HIS A 103 7.37 7.11 -2.38
CA HIS A 103 7.28 8.58 -2.26
C HIS A 103 6.07 9.25 -2.92
N TYR A 104 5.06 8.46 -3.30
CA TYR A 104 3.81 8.94 -3.88
C TYR A 104 2.60 8.45 -3.10
N TYR A 105 1.65 9.35 -2.84
CA TYR A 105 0.31 9.04 -2.31
C TYR A 105 -0.59 8.50 -3.42
N ALA A 106 -0.28 7.30 -3.88
CA ALA A 106 -1.01 6.63 -4.95
C ALA A 106 -1.29 5.17 -4.57
N ASP A 107 -2.44 4.67 -5.00
CA ASP A 107 -2.81 3.27 -4.88
C ASP A 107 -2.47 2.43 -6.10
N TYR A 108 -2.41 3.07 -7.26
CA TYR A 108 -1.96 2.47 -8.50
C TYR A 108 -0.72 3.21 -9.02
N MET A 109 0.33 2.45 -9.33
CA MET A 109 1.51 2.96 -10.03
C MET A 109 2.02 1.89 -10.96
N CYS A 110 2.38 2.28 -12.19
CA CYS A 110 2.95 1.37 -13.18
C CYS A 110 4.17 2.03 -13.84
N LYS A 111 5.24 1.27 -14.02
CA LYS A 111 6.48 1.72 -14.65
C LYS A 111 6.41 1.46 -16.15
N TYR A 112 6.25 2.55 -16.92
CA TYR A 112 6.07 2.60 -18.38
C TYR A 112 4.76 1.96 -18.84
N VAL A 113 3.77 2.82 -19.10
CA VAL A 113 2.59 2.49 -19.89
C VAL A 113 2.83 3.21 -21.22
N ASP A 114 3.24 2.47 -22.25
CA ASP A 114 3.27 2.98 -23.62
C ASP A 114 1.89 2.76 -24.25
#